data_AF-B8XH32-F1
#
_entry.id   AF-B8XH32-F1
#
_cell.length_a   1.000
_cell.length_b   1.000
_cell.length_c   1.000
_cell.angle_alpha   90.00
_cell.angle_beta   90.00
_cell.angle_gamma   90.00
#
_symmetry.space_group_name_H-M   'P 1'
#
loop_
_entity.id
_entity.type
_entity.pdbx_description
1 polymer ?
#
loop_
_entity_poly.entity_id
_entity_poly.type
_entity_poly.pdbx_seq_one_letter_code
_entity_poly.pdbx_strand_id
1 'polypeptide(L)' 'MYNYCKIVLIMVAFFAVTTIFSNIRVEGVICNLRRCELSCRSLGLLGKCIGDTCICVQHGK' A
#
# COMPACT_ATOMS: atom_id res chain seq x y z
N MET A 1 10.10 -12.29 40.93
CA MET A 1 8.86 -11.85 40.23
C MET A 1 8.97 -10.50 39.52
N TYR A 2 9.63 -9.48 40.07
CA TYR A 2 9.76 -8.15 39.44
C TYR A 2 10.44 -8.16 38.05
N ASN A 3 11.48 -8.98 37.88
CA ASN A 3 12.23 -9.07 36.62
C ASN A 3 11.41 -9.71 35.48
N TYR A 4 10.54 -10.67 35.80
CA TYR A 4 9.68 -11.32 34.80
C TYR A 4 8.62 -10.37 34.26
N CYS A 5 7.94 -9.63 35.14
CA CYS A 5 6.97 -8.60 34.72
C CYS A 5 7.61 -7.55 33.81
N LYS A 6 8.85 -7.14 34.11
CA LYS A 6 9.59 -6.16 33.30
C LYS A 6 9.86 -6.67 31.89
N ILE A 7 10.26 -7.94 31.74
CA ILE A 7 10.48 -8.59 30.44
C ILE A 7 9.17 -8.68 29.65
N VAL A 8 8.08 -9.12 30.31
CA VAL A 8 6.76 -9.23 29.67
C VAL A 8 6.25 -7.87 29.18
N LEU A 9 6.41 -6.81 29.98
CA LEU A 9 6.03 -5.45 29.59
C LEU A 9 6.80 -4.95 28.36
N ILE A 10 8.10 -5.24 28.29
CA ILE A 10 8.91 -4.89 27.11
C ILE A 10 8.40 -5.63 25.88
N MET A 11 8.16 -6.94 25.97
CA MET A 11 7.64 -7.75 24.85
C MET A 11 6.28 -7.25 24.35
N VAL A 12 5.38 -6.91 25.28
CA VAL A 12 4.06 -6.35 24.93
C VAL A 12 4.19 -4.98 24.25
N ALA A 13 5.08 -4.12 24.74
CA ALA A 13 5.34 -2.82 24.12
C ALA A 13 5.89 -2.95 22.69
N PHE A 14 6.86 -3.86 22.47
CA PHE A 14 7.39 -4.15 21.13
C PHE A 14 6.29 -4.69 20.21
N PHE A 15 5.48 -5.63 20.67
CA PHE A 15 4.40 -6.21 19.88
C PHE A 15 3.33 -5.16 19.48
N ALA A 16 2.98 -4.27 20.42
CA ALA A 16 2.09 -3.15 20.15
C ALA A 16 2.67 -2.20 19.09
N VAL A 17 3.95 -1.86 19.19
CA VAL A 17 4.64 -1.04 18.16
C VAL A 17 4.62 -1.75 16.80
N THR A 18 4.99 -3.03 16.73
CA THR A 18 4.99 -3.76 15.46
C THR A 18 3.61 -3.85 14.82
N THR A 19 2.56 -4.06 15.61
CA THR A 19 1.17 -4.13 15.09
C THR A 19 0.64 -2.77 14.65
N ILE A 20 1.02 -1.67 15.31
CA ILE A 20 0.70 -0.31 14.86
C ILE A 20 1.43 0.01 13.55
N PHE A 21 2.71 -0.33 13.43
CA PHE A 21 3.46 -0.14 12.18
C PHE A 21 2.94 -1.04 11.04
N SER A 22 2.47 -2.26 11.32
CA SER A 22 1.78 -3.08 10.30
C SER A 22 0.42 -2.52 9.86
N ASN A 23 -0.21 -1.62 10.65
CA ASN A 23 -1.42 -0.89 10.25
C ASN A 23 -1.12 0.37 9.42
N ILE A 24 0.14 0.80 9.34
CA ILE A 24 0.58 1.66 8.24
C ILE A 24 0.58 0.74 7.01
N ARG A 25 -0.57 0.68 6.33
CA ARG A 25 -0.60 0.26 4.94
C ARG A 25 0.41 1.15 4.23
N VAL A 26 1.56 0.58 3.90
CA VAL A 26 2.28 1.00 2.71
C VAL A 26 1.33 0.63 1.59
N GLU A 27 0.38 1.51 1.29
CA GLU A 27 -0.36 1.50 0.03
C GLU A 27 0.63 1.87 -1.07
N GLY A 28 1.71 1.10 -1.20
CA GLY A 28 2.35 0.87 -2.48
C GLY A 28 1.37 0.02 -3.26
N VAL A 29 0.26 0.64 -3.69
CA VAL A 29 -0.58 0.10 -4.74
C VAL A 29 0.30 0.17 -5.97
N ILE A 30 1.18 -0.83 -6.13
CA ILE A 30 1.97 -1.00 -7.33
C ILE A 30 0.96 -0.95 -8.46
N CYS A 31 1.02 0.13 -9.23
CA CYS A 31 -0.04 0.43 -10.16
C CYS A 31 -0.16 -0.76 -11.13
N ASN A 32 -1.29 -1.45 -11.06
CA ASN A 32 -1.53 -2.62 -11.90
C ASN A 32 -1.90 -2.11 -13.28
N LEU A 33 -0.89 -2.04 -14.17
CA LEU A 33 -1.05 -1.53 -15.52
C LEU A 33 -2.21 -2.19 -16.25
N ARG A 34 -2.41 -3.50 -16.09
CA ARG A 34 -3.51 -4.23 -16.75
C ARG A 34 -4.89 -3.77 -16.26
N ARG A 35 -5.05 -3.55 -14.95
CA ARG A 35 -6.31 -3.00 -14.39
C ARG A 35 -6.50 -1.53 -14.78
N CYS A 36 -5.41 -0.76 -14.79
CA CYS A 36 -5.41 0.64 -15.21
C CYS A 36 -5.83 0.78 -16.67
N GLU A 37 -5.22 0.00 -17.56
CA GLU A 37 -5.50 -0.03 -18.99
C GLU A 37 -6.93 -0.50 -19.27
N LEU A 38 -7.43 -1.55 -18.61
CA LEU A 38 -8.83 -1.96 -18.72
C LEU A 38 -9.81 -0.84 -18.32
N SER A 39 -9.48 -0.11 -17.26
CA SER A 39 -10.33 0.99 -16.75
C SER A 39 -10.30 2.21 -17.67
N CYS A 40 -9.14 2.55 -18.26
CA CYS A 40 -9.03 3.66 -19.21
C CYS A 40 -9.56 3.28 -20.59
N ARG A 41 -9.47 2.01 -20.99
CA ARG A 41 -9.93 1.51 -22.28
C ARG A 41 -11.45 1.59 -22.41
N SER A 42 -12.20 1.44 -21.32
CA SER A 42 -13.65 1.67 -21.33
C SER A 42 -14.02 3.11 -21.69
N LEU A 43 -13.11 4.06 -21.47
CA LEU A 43 -13.23 5.47 -21.82
C LEU A 43 -12.59 5.79 -23.18
N GLY A 44 -12.05 4.80 -23.90
CA GLY A 44 -11.31 5.00 -25.15
C GLY A 44 -9.91 5.63 -24.97
N LEU A 45 -9.37 5.56 -23.75
CA LEU A 45 -8.07 6.12 -23.36
C LEU A 45 -7.06 5.01 -23.08
N LEU A 46 -5.77 5.33 -23.13
CA LEU A 46 -4.70 4.43 -22.69
C LEU A 46 -4.42 4.64 -21.21
N GLY A 47 -4.33 3.54 -20.45
CA GLY A 47 -3.91 3.59 -19.06
C GLY A 47 -2.40 3.60 -18.93
N LYS A 48 -1.87 4.52 -18.14
CA LYS A 48 -0.45 4.62 -17.81
C LYS A 48 -0.26 4.69 -16.30
N CYS A 49 0.68 3.91 -15.79
CA CYS A 49 1.07 3.97 -14.39
C CYS A 49 2.18 5.00 -14.19
N ILE A 50 1.94 5.98 -13.32
CA ILE A 50 2.94 6.94 -12.85
C ILE A 50 3.07 6.78 -11.34
N GLY A 51 4.16 6.13 -10.91
CA GLY A 51 4.28 5.65 -9.53
C GLY A 51 3.16 4.67 -9.19
N ASP A 52 2.45 4.94 -8.09
CA ASP A 52 1.31 4.15 -7.62
C ASP A 52 -0.05 4.63 -8.19
N THR A 53 -0.03 5.63 -9.08
CA THR A 53 -1.26 6.21 -9.67
C THR A 53 -1.48 5.76 -11.11
N CYS A 54 -2.74 5.42 -11.41
CA CYS A 54 -3.20 5.14 -12.77
C CYS A 54 -3.72 6.43 -13.42
N ILE A 55 -3.18 6.79 -14.59
CA ILE A 55 -3.57 7.97 -15.36
C ILE A 55 -4.05 7.52 -16.74
N CYS A 56 -5.22 8.01 -17.15
CA CYS A 56 -5.74 7.79 -18.49
C CYS A 56 -5.28 8.91 -19.42
N VAL A 57 -4.54 8.58 -20.47
CA VAL A 57 -4.08 9.51 -21.49
C VAL A 57 -4.80 9.24 -22.81
N GLN A 58 -5.12 10.29 -23.55
CA GLN A 58 -5.66 10.11 -24.90
C GLN A 58 -4.60 9.47 -25.79
N HIS A 59 -5.02 8.48 -26.58
CA HIS A 59 -4.21 7.96 -27.67
C HIS A 59 -4.11 9.08 -28.70
N GLY A 60 -3.01 9.84 -28.69
CA GLY A 60 -2.78 10.97 -29.59
C GLY A 60 -2.96 10.54 -31.05
N LYS A 61 -3.65 11.40 -31.81
CA LYS A 61 -3.44 11.54 -33.25
C LYS A 61 -2.10 12.22 -33.51
#